data_AF-A0A8S3VHW8-F1
#
_entry.id   AF-A0A8S3VHW8-F1
#
_cell.length_a   1.000
_cell.length_b   1.000
_cell.length_c   1.000
_cell.angle_alpha   90.00
_cell.angle_beta   90.00
_cell.angle_gamma   90.00
#
_symmetry.space_group_name_H-M   'P 1'
#
loop_
_entity.id
_entity.type
_entity.pdbx_description
1 polymer ?
#
loop_
_entity_poly.entity_id
_entity_poly.type
_entity_poly.pdbx_seq_one_letter_code
_entity_poly.pdbx_strand_id
1 'polypeptide(L)'
;MRLLQYDQLLNNCLMDLLTGTHMKFLIESMTGSSIKRLESFDGLSQQQKQTRIDWIVDELKNNGVLPQDSSVDSRLFVMRSADQKEKGEPVNFEGDRYVFEVMWRLVSHDIWFVWERAEYLQHEDEDILCQVPFKWTPEPTPEKPKAKKAKKSLLTGFGPGAVIEEESESQDEIEVVEAEPYSRFPNADYVKKFKKKKVKYDDYPSPEECIMEMVNYQLKVFIFILVQRNVLWKWLTIS
;
A
#
# COMPACT_ATOMS: atom_id res chain seq x y z
N MET A 1 11.44 7.80 1.52
CA MET A 1 10.86 6.51 1.08
C MET A 1 10.39 5.75 2.30
N ARG A 2 9.25 5.04 2.21
CA ARG A 2 8.48 4.49 3.37
C ARG A 2 9.32 3.72 4.42
N LEU A 3 10.45 3.13 4.02
CA LEU A 3 11.38 2.40 4.90
C LEU A 3 12.19 3.26 5.88
N LEU A 4 12.31 4.57 5.64
CA LEU A 4 13.03 5.50 6.52
C LEU A 4 12.42 5.56 7.93
N GLN A 5 11.10 5.38 8.03
CA GLN A 5 10.40 5.34 9.32
C GLN A 5 10.79 4.12 10.17
N TYR A 6 11.38 3.10 9.55
CA TYR A 6 11.85 1.88 10.19
C TYR A 6 13.39 1.88 10.36
N ASP A 7 14.04 3.03 10.14
CA ASP A 7 15.50 3.19 10.15
C ASP A 7 16.22 2.22 9.20
N GLN A 8 15.57 1.91 8.07
CA GLN A 8 16.10 1.01 7.05
C GLN A 8 16.49 1.78 5.80
N LEU A 9 17.79 1.80 5.53
CA LEU A 9 18.40 2.39 4.36
C LEU A 9 18.70 1.30 3.33
N LEU A 10 18.14 1.44 2.13
CA LEU A 10 18.50 0.65 0.96
C LEU A 10 19.54 1.43 0.17
N ASN A 11 20.77 0.92 0.08
CA ASN A 11 21.81 1.54 -0.73
C ASN A 11 21.66 1.11 -2.20
N ASN A 12 21.26 -0.13 -2.42
CA ASN A 12 20.94 -0.67 -3.74
C ASN A 12 19.66 -1.49 -3.65
N CYS A 13 18.56 -0.98 -4.20
CA CYS A 13 17.26 -1.65 -4.14
C CYS A 13 17.25 -3.03 -4.81
N LEU A 14 18.08 -3.27 -5.83
CA LEU A 14 18.18 -4.59 -6.44
C LEU A 14 18.81 -5.56 -5.45
N MET A 15 19.87 -5.15 -4.74
CA MET A 15 20.57 -6.04 -3.80
C MET A 15 19.83 -6.23 -2.49
N ASP A 16 19.41 -5.12 -1.91
CA ASP A 16 19.06 -5.04 -0.50
C ASP A 16 17.58 -5.34 -0.27
N LEU A 17 16.74 -5.31 -1.30
CA LEU A 17 15.30 -5.51 -1.10
C LEU A 17 14.96 -6.90 -0.54
N LEU A 18 15.72 -7.93 -0.93
CA LEU A 18 15.58 -9.30 -0.45
C LEU A 18 16.66 -9.70 0.57
N THR A 19 17.21 -8.73 1.30
CA THR A 19 18.05 -8.99 2.48
C THR A 19 17.32 -8.53 3.73
N GLY A 20 17.56 -9.21 4.85
CA GLY A 20 16.94 -8.86 6.12
C GLY A 20 15.41 -8.74 6.02
N THR A 21 14.88 -7.72 6.69
CA THR A 21 13.43 -7.43 6.83
C THR A 21 12.93 -6.30 5.92
N HIS A 22 13.73 -5.86 4.95
CA HIS A 22 13.43 -4.72 4.08
C HIS A 22 12.09 -4.87 3.34
N MET A 23 11.91 -5.98 2.64
CA MET A 23 10.66 -6.25 1.94
C MET A 23 9.46 -6.33 2.90
N LYS A 24 9.63 -6.92 4.09
CA LYS A 24 8.56 -7.01 5.08
C LYS A 24 8.03 -5.61 5.45
N PHE A 25 8.92 -4.74 5.92
CA PHE A 25 8.52 -3.40 6.32
C PHE A 25 8.01 -2.55 5.16
N LEU A 26 8.54 -2.77 3.94
CA LEU A 26 8.01 -2.10 2.76
C LEU A 26 6.53 -2.45 2.56
N ILE A 27 6.19 -3.73 2.58
CA ILE A 27 4.80 -4.17 2.38
C ILE A 27 3.90 -3.76 3.53
N GLU A 28 4.33 -3.94 4.78
CA GLU A 28 3.57 -3.49 5.97
C GLU A 28 3.30 -1.97 5.89
N SER A 29 4.26 -1.19 5.41
CA SER A 29 4.06 0.25 5.22
C SER A 29 3.03 0.58 4.13
N MET A 30 2.88 -0.27 3.10
CA MET A 30 1.92 -0.09 1.99
C MET A 30 0.51 -0.55 2.37
N THR A 31 0.38 -1.61 3.17
CA THR A 31 -0.90 -2.27 3.44
C THR A 31 -1.41 -2.05 4.85
N GLY A 32 -0.58 -1.61 5.80
CA GLY A 32 -0.91 -1.52 7.22
C GLY A 32 -0.98 -2.87 7.92
N SER A 33 -1.01 -3.97 7.16
CA SER A 33 -1.17 -5.33 7.65
C SER A 33 0.17 -5.97 7.99
N SER A 34 0.32 -6.48 9.22
CA SER A 34 1.50 -7.25 9.57
C SER A 34 1.45 -8.67 9.02
N ILE A 35 2.43 -9.02 8.19
CA ILE A 35 2.52 -10.36 7.59
C ILE A 35 3.40 -11.23 8.49
N LYS A 36 2.79 -11.92 9.46
CA LYS A 36 3.52 -12.77 10.44
C LYS A 36 4.41 -13.84 9.78
N ARG A 37 3.99 -14.35 8.62
CA ARG A 37 4.75 -15.36 7.84
C ARG A 37 5.94 -14.79 7.07
N LEU A 38 6.08 -13.47 7.01
CA LEU A 38 7.16 -12.76 6.32
C LEU A 38 8.12 -12.20 7.38
N GLU A 39 9.30 -12.79 7.46
CA GLU A 39 10.37 -12.38 8.38
C GLU A 39 11.58 -11.89 7.57
N SER A 40 12.75 -12.51 7.77
CA SER A 40 13.96 -12.21 6.99
C SER A 40 14.10 -13.13 5.77
N PHE A 41 14.63 -12.59 4.67
CA PHE A 41 15.00 -13.37 3.47
C PHE A 41 16.38 -14.05 3.57
N ASP A 42 17.12 -13.80 4.66
CA ASP A 42 18.46 -14.34 4.88
C ASP A 42 18.43 -15.85 5.15
N GLY A 43 19.40 -16.58 4.61
CA GLY A 43 19.52 -18.03 4.81
C GLY A 43 18.44 -18.88 4.12
N LEU A 44 17.53 -18.27 3.35
CA LEU A 44 16.48 -19.00 2.64
C LEU A 44 16.96 -19.60 1.32
N SER A 45 16.42 -20.77 0.99
CA SER A 45 16.57 -21.36 -0.33
C SER A 45 15.86 -20.52 -1.40
N GLN A 46 16.29 -20.65 -2.65
CA GLN A 46 15.67 -19.96 -3.80
C GLN A 46 14.16 -20.23 -3.90
N GLN A 47 13.73 -21.48 -3.66
CA GLN A 47 12.32 -21.85 -3.65
C GLN A 47 11.54 -21.18 -2.51
N GLN A 48 12.13 -21.09 -1.31
CA GLN A 48 11.50 -20.38 -0.19
C GLN A 48 11.36 -18.89 -0.45
N LYS A 49 12.35 -18.26 -1.09
CA LYS A 49 12.28 -16.86 -1.51
C LYS A 49 11.15 -16.65 -2.50
N GLN A 50 11.03 -17.52 -3.52
CA GLN A 50 9.95 -17.45 -4.52
C GLN A 50 8.56 -17.50 -3.88
N THR A 51 8.32 -18.49 -3.01
CA THR A 51 7.04 -18.61 -2.29
C THR A 51 6.71 -17.36 -1.47
N ARG A 52 7.71 -16.71 -0.86
CA ARG A 52 7.49 -15.45 -0.13
C ARG A 52 7.15 -14.30 -1.06
N ILE A 53 7.74 -14.22 -2.24
CA ILE A 53 7.37 -13.22 -3.25
C ILE A 53 5.93 -13.43 -3.71
N ASP A 54 5.49 -14.68 -3.95
CA ASP A 54 4.09 -14.97 -4.29
C ASP A 54 3.14 -14.43 -3.22
N TRP A 55 3.45 -14.67 -1.94
CA TRP A 55 2.65 -14.15 -0.82
C TRP A 55 2.60 -12.63 -0.77
N ILE A 56 3.70 -11.96 -1.12
CA ILE A 56 3.78 -10.50 -1.17
C ILE A 56 2.92 -9.96 -2.31
N VAL A 57 3.02 -10.55 -3.50
CA VAL A 57 2.23 -10.15 -4.66
C VAL A 57 0.74 -10.33 -4.37
N ASP A 58 0.35 -11.46 -3.79
CA ASP A 58 -1.03 -11.72 -3.35
C ASP A 58 -1.51 -10.67 -2.33
N GLU A 59 -0.69 -10.34 -1.34
CA GLU A 59 -1.05 -9.33 -0.34
C GLU A 59 -1.25 -7.95 -0.98
N LEU A 60 -0.35 -7.55 -1.88
CA LEU A 60 -0.46 -6.27 -2.60
C LEU A 60 -1.70 -6.21 -3.48
N LYS A 61 -2.07 -7.32 -4.13
CA LYS A 61 -3.30 -7.43 -4.90
C LYS A 61 -4.55 -7.35 -4.02
N ASN A 62 -4.57 -8.09 -2.92
CA ASN A 62 -5.69 -8.12 -1.97
C ASN A 62 -5.98 -6.74 -1.36
N ASN A 63 -4.95 -5.92 -1.20
CA ASN A 63 -5.09 -4.55 -0.69
C ASN A 63 -5.28 -3.51 -1.82
N GLY A 64 -5.37 -3.92 -3.08
CA GLY A 64 -5.58 -3.00 -4.22
C GLY A 64 -4.38 -2.10 -4.54
N VAL A 65 -3.18 -2.47 -4.08
CA VAL A 65 -1.93 -1.78 -4.47
C VAL A 65 -1.48 -2.23 -5.85
N LEU A 66 -1.58 -3.53 -6.13
CA LEU A 66 -1.37 -4.11 -7.45
C LEU A 66 -2.71 -4.47 -8.10
N PRO A 67 -2.88 -4.23 -9.41
CA PRO A 67 -4.03 -4.73 -10.16
C PRO A 67 -4.10 -6.26 -10.15
N GLN A 68 -5.32 -6.81 -10.15
CA GLN A 68 -5.53 -8.27 -10.04
C GLN A 68 -4.97 -9.05 -11.24
N ASP A 69 -5.02 -8.43 -12.41
CA ASP A 69 -4.52 -8.92 -13.69
C ASP A 69 -3.00 -8.85 -13.84
N SER A 70 -2.28 -8.14 -12.96
CA SER A 70 -0.82 -8.07 -13.03
C SER A 70 -0.18 -9.42 -12.72
N SER A 71 0.72 -9.89 -13.59
CA SER A 71 1.54 -11.08 -13.33
C SER A 71 2.97 -10.66 -13.00
N VAL A 72 3.49 -11.17 -11.88
CA VAL A 72 4.90 -11.01 -11.50
C VAL A 72 5.50 -12.41 -11.48
N ASP A 73 6.56 -12.64 -12.26
CA ASP A 73 7.28 -13.90 -12.23
C ASP A 73 8.19 -13.92 -11.00
N SER A 74 7.74 -14.58 -9.92
CA SER A 74 8.48 -14.71 -8.67
C SER A 74 9.83 -15.41 -8.84
N ARG A 75 10.00 -16.29 -9.84
CA ARG A 75 11.28 -16.93 -10.12
C ARG A 75 12.28 -15.90 -10.64
N LEU A 76 11.89 -15.13 -11.65
CA LEU A 76 12.75 -14.10 -12.25
C LEU A 76 13.00 -12.94 -11.28
N PHE A 77 12.02 -12.61 -10.44
CA PHE A 77 12.16 -11.61 -9.38
C PHE A 77 13.26 -11.98 -8.37
N VAL A 78 13.32 -13.24 -7.95
CA VAL A 78 14.35 -13.69 -7.01
C VAL A 78 15.71 -13.89 -7.72
N MET A 79 15.69 -14.35 -8.98
CA MET A 79 16.88 -14.57 -9.82
C MET A 79 17.43 -13.28 -10.45
N ARG A 80 17.56 -12.23 -9.66
CA ARG A 80 18.11 -10.93 -10.08
C ARG A 80 19.58 -11.02 -10.51
N SER A 81 20.00 -10.09 -11.37
CA SER A 81 21.33 -10.06 -12.01
C SER A 81 22.50 -10.16 -11.03
N ALA A 82 22.31 -9.65 -9.82
CA ALA A 82 23.38 -9.56 -8.86
C ALA A 82 23.67 -10.88 -8.11
N ASP A 83 22.67 -11.75 -7.93
CA ASP A 83 22.86 -13.13 -7.45
C ASP A 83 23.62 -13.97 -8.50
N GLN A 84 23.41 -13.69 -9.79
CA GLN A 84 24.09 -14.38 -10.90
C GLN A 84 25.53 -13.93 -11.08
N LYS A 85 25.79 -12.62 -10.90
CA LYS A 85 27.14 -12.05 -10.98
C LYS A 85 28.07 -12.63 -9.91
N GLU A 86 27.58 -12.89 -8.70
CA GLU A 86 28.34 -13.55 -7.63
C GLU A 86 28.69 -15.01 -7.98
N LYS A 87 27.82 -15.69 -8.72
CA LYS A 87 28.01 -17.09 -9.16
C LYS A 87 28.82 -17.25 -10.45
N GLY A 88 29.24 -16.14 -11.07
CA GLY A 88 29.94 -16.15 -12.37
C GLY A 88 29.06 -16.57 -13.55
N GLU A 89 27.74 -16.53 -13.39
CA GLU A 89 26.77 -16.86 -14.44
C GLU A 89 26.55 -15.65 -15.38
N PRO A 90 26.19 -15.87 -16.66
CA PRO A 90 25.86 -14.77 -17.57
C PRO A 90 24.70 -13.94 -17.01
N VAL A 91 24.89 -12.61 -16.98
CA VAL A 91 23.93 -11.66 -16.42
C VAL A 91 22.63 -11.69 -17.22
N ASN A 92 21.53 -12.10 -16.58
CA ASN A 92 20.19 -12.01 -17.13
C ASN A 92 19.50 -10.72 -16.68
N PHE A 93 19.42 -9.74 -17.58
CA PHE A 93 18.75 -8.45 -17.34
C PHE A 93 17.23 -8.56 -17.15
N GLU A 94 16.60 -9.70 -17.49
CA GLU A 94 15.15 -9.86 -17.34
C GLU A 94 14.72 -9.87 -15.88
N GLY A 95 15.53 -10.40 -14.94
CA GLY A 95 15.17 -10.46 -13.53
C GLY A 95 15.03 -9.08 -12.89
N ASP A 96 15.94 -8.16 -13.21
CA ASP A 96 15.92 -6.79 -12.68
C ASP A 96 14.66 -6.03 -13.13
N ARG A 97 14.19 -6.30 -14.34
CA ARG A 97 12.96 -5.70 -14.88
C ARG A 97 11.76 -5.97 -13.98
N TYR A 98 11.58 -7.19 -13.47
CA TYR A 98 10.45 -7.50 -12.58
C TYR A 98 10.54 -6.77 -11.24
N VAL A 99 11.75 -6.58 -10.70
CA VAL A 99 11.96 -5.78 -9.49
C VAL A 99 11.57 -4.33 -9.73
N PHE A 100 12.03 -3.75 -10.84
CA PHE A 100 11.67 -2.38 -11.21
C PHE A 100 10.18 -2.22 -11.51
N GLU A 101 9.54 -3.19 -12.17
CA GLU A 101 8.11 -3.15 -12.44
C GLU A 101 7.30 -3.11 -11.15
N VAL A 102 7.60 -3.97 -10.17
CA VAL A 102 6.92 -3.95 -8.86
C VAL A 102 7.20 -2.63 -8.15
N MET A 103 8.47 -2.22 -8.05
CA MET A 103 8.84 -0.96 -7.39
C MET A 103 8.16 0.25 -8.02
N TRP A 104 8.09 0.31 -9.35
CA TRP A 104 7.41 1.37 -10.08
C TRP A 104 5.93 1.41 -9.78
N ARG A 105 5.26 0.25 -9.67
CA ARG A 105 3.84 0.20 -9.27
C ARG A 105 3.63 0.71 -7.84
N LEU A 106 4.53 0.38 -6.91
CA LEU A 106 4.47 0.89 -5.53
C LEU A 106 4.65 2.42 -5.50
N VAL A 107 5.61 2.95 -6.26
CA VAL A 107 5.84 4.40 -6.38
C VAL A 107 4.64 5.09 -7.04
N SER A 108 4.08 4.49 -8.09
CA SER A 108 2.89 5.01 -8.80
C SER A 108 1.70 5.12 -7.85
N HIS A 109 1.48 4.09 -7.03
CA HIS A 109 0.45 4.09 -6.00
C HIS A 109 0.62 5.25 -5.01
N ASP A 110 1.86 5.53 -4.56
CA ASP A 110 2.15 6.66 -3.68
C ASP A 110 1.90 8.01 -4.36
N ILE A 111 2.29 8.14 -5.63
CA ILE A 111 2.04 9.34 -6.43
C ILE A 111 0.53 9.60 -6.51
N TRP A 112 -0.27 8.59 -6.86
CA TRP A 112 -1.73 8.72 -6.94
C TRP A 112 -2.34 9.07 -5.59
N PHE A 113 -1.85 8.44 -4.51
CA PHE A 113 -2.31 8.71 -3.15
C PHE A 113 -2.13 10.18 -2.75
N VAL A 114 -0.96 10.75 -3.02
CA VAL A 114 -0.66 12.16 -2.76
C VAL A 114 -1.43 13.06 -3.70
N TRP A 115 -1.47 12.72 -4.99
CA TRP A 115 -2.17 13.49 -6.01
C TRP A 115 -3.66 13.64 -5.69
N GLU A 116 -4.36 12.59 -5.22
CA GLU A 116 -5.75 12.69 -4.74
C GLU A 116 -5.94 13.71 -3.62
N ARG A 117 -4.92 13.90 -2.77
CA ARG A 117 -4.97 14.75 -1.56
C ARG A 117 -4.31 16.11 -1.77
N ALA A 118 -3.69 16.35 -2.93
CA ALA A 118 -2.88 17.52 -3.18
C ALA A 118 -3.64 18.84 -2.94
N GLU A 119 -4.89 18.95 -3.43
CA GLU A 119 -5.70 20.16 -3.26
C GLU A 119 -6.07 20.42 -1.79
N TYR A 120 -6.35 19.37 -1.01
CA TYR A 120 -6.59 19.49 0.43
C TYR A 120 -5.32 19.87 1.18
N LEU A 121 -4.19 19.22 0.90
CA LEU A 121 -2.91 19.49 1.57
C LEU A 121 -2.33 20.89 1.26
N GLN A 122 -2.88 21.56 0.24
CA GLN A 122 -2.49 22.90 -0.19
C GLN A 122 -3.52 23.96 0.19
N HIS A 123 -4.51 23.60 1.02
CA HIS A 123 -5.52 24.53 1.50
C HIS A 123 -4.89 25.61 2.39
N GLU A 124 -5.32 26.87 2.23
CA GLU A 124 -4.77 28.02 2.99
C GLU A 124 -5.24 28.06 4.45
N ASP A 125 -6.42 27.49 4.71
CA ASP A 125 -7.02 27.41 6.04
C ASP A 125 -6.43 26.25 6.87
N GLU A 126 -5.72 26.60 7.94
CA GLU A 126 -5.10 25.64 8.88
C GLU A 126 -6.15 24.79 9.62
N ASP A 127 -7.33 25.35 9.92
CA ASP A 127 -8.39 24.62 10.61
C ASP A 127 -8.91 23.48 9.74
N ILE A 128 -8.93 23.66 8.42
CA ILE A 128 -9.29 22.61 7.46
C ILE A 128 -8.22 21.53 7.40
N LEU A 129 -6.94 21.93 7.35
CA LEU A 129 -5.80 20.99 7.31
C LEU A 129 -5.72 20.08 8.54
N CYS A 130 -6.15 20.58 9.71
CA CYS A 130 -6.12 19.83 10.97
C CYS A 130 -7.28 18.82 11.13
N GLN A 131 -8.31 18.83 10.26
CA GLN A 131 -9.46 17.93 10.41
C GLN A 131 -9.14 16.48 10.08
N VAL A 132 -8.30 16.24 9.07
CA VAL A 132 -7.89 14.90 8.66
C VAL A 132 -6.37 14.80 8.75
N PRO A 133 -5.81 14.03 9.72
CA PRO A 133 -4.38 13.86 9.82
C PRO A 133 -3.86 13.08 8.61
N PHE A 134 -2.80 13.58 8.01
CA PHE A 134 -2.16 12.91 6.89
C PHE A 134 -1.40 11.67 7.37
N LYS A 135 -1.82 10.49 6.91
CA LYS A 135 -1.18 9.19 7.20
C LYS A 135 -0.83 8.47 5.90
N TRP A 136 0.41 7.99 5.81
CA TRP A 136 0.93 7.30 4.64
C TRP A 136 0.58 5.80 4.62
N THR A 137 0.51 5.21 5.82
CA THR A 137 0.16 3.81 6.05
C THR A 137 -1.35 3.71 6.28
N PRO A 138 -2.06 2.88 5.50
CA PRO A 138 -3.49 2.65 5.71
C PRO A 138 -3.75 1.88 7.00
N GLU A 139 -5.01 1.86 7.43
CA GLU A 139 -5.41 0.90 8.46
C GLU A 139 -5.35 -0.53 7.90
N PRO A 140 -5.05 -1.54 8.72
CA PRO A 140 -5.04 -2.92 8.26
C PRO A 140 -6.47 -3.39 7.95
N THR A 141 -6.61 -4.17 6.89
CA THR A 141 -7.90 -4.80 6.55
C THR A 141 -8.30 -5.74 7.69
N PRO A 142 -9.52 -5.65 8.26
CA PRO A 142 -9.94 -6.51 9.36
C PRO A 142 -9.82 -7.97 8.95
N GLU A 143 -9.27 -8.80 9.84
CA GLU A 143 -9.15 -10.23 9.60
C GLU A 143 -10.55 -10.80 9.35
N LYS A 144 -10.79 -11.36 8.15
CA LYS A 144 -12.06 -12.05 7.87
C LYS A 144 -12.27 -13.10 8.97
N PRO A 145 -13.41 -13.09 9.68
CA PRO A 145 -13.66 -14.07 10.72
C PRO A 145 -13.55 -15.45 10.08
N LYS A 146 -12.60 -16.26 10.56
CA LYS A 146 -12.46 -17.64 10.13
C LYS A 146 -13.80 -18.31 10.42
N ALA A 147 -14.50 -18.75 9.38
CA ALA A 147 -15.67 -19.60 9.55
C ALA A 147 -15.25 -20.74 10.50
N LYS A 148 -15.85 -20.81 11.69
CA LYS A 148 -15.58 -21.87 12.65
C LYS A 148 -15.90 -23.16 11.90
N LYS A 149 -14.87 -23.92 11.50
CA LYS A 149 -15.07 -25.27 11.00
C LYS A 149 -15.80 -26.00 12.11
N ALA A 150 -17.06 -26.34 11.87
CA ALA A 150 -17.84 -27.16 12.78
C ALA A 150 -16.96 -28.35 13.16
N LYS A 151 -16.67 -28.50 14.46
CA LYS A 151 -15.95 -29.66 14.95
C LYS A 151 -16.85 -30.85 14.65
N LYS A 152 -16.55 -31.58 13.56
CA LYS A 152 -17.16 -32.89 13.32
C LYS A 152 -16.72 -33.76 14.50
N SER A 153 -17.65 -33.99 15.43
CA SER A 153 -17.48 -34.94 16.52
C SER A 153 -17.07 -36.28 15.92
N LEU A 154 -15.94 -36.81 16.37
CA LEU A 154 -15.36 -38.07 15.92
C LEU A 154 -16.06 -39.31 16.54
N LEU A 155 -17.20 -39.12 17.20
CA LEU A 155 -17.91 -40.16 17.96
C LEU A 155 -19.33 -40.47 17.46
N THR A 156 -19.76 -39.96 16.31
CA THR A 156 -21.02 -40.42 15.67
C THR A 156 -20.80 -41.70 14.87
N GLY A 157 -20.42 -42.76 15.58
CA GLY A 157 -20.49 -44.14 15.12
C GLY A 157 -21.56 -44.86 15.93
N PHE A 158 -22.54 -45.46 15.22
CA PHE A 158 -23.67 -46.28 15.68
C PHE A 158 -24.99 -45.55 16.03
N GLY A 159 -25.91 -45.55 15.07
CA GLY A 159 -27.36 -45.46 15.31
C GLY A 159 -28.08 -44.29 14.62
N PRO A 160 -29.18 -44.53 13.88
CA PRO A 160 -29.99 -43.46 13.30
C PRO A 160 -30.97 -42.95 14.36
N GLY A 161 -30.56 -42.02 15.22
CA GLY A 161 -31.48 -41.51 16.24
C GLY A 161 -30.91 -40.66 17.38
N ALA A 162 -29.82 -39.94 17.18
CA ALA A 162 -29.30 -39.03 18.20
C ALA A 162 -29.24 -37.60 17.66
N VAL A 163 -30.40 -36.95 17.57
CA VAL A 163 -30.47 -35.48 17.64
C VAL A 163 -30.44 -35.17 19.13
N ILE A 164 -29.29 -34.73 19.63
CA ILE A 164 -29.19 -34.08 20.93
C ILE A 164 -29.25 -32.59 20.62
N GLU A 165 -30.42 -32.00 20.85
CA GLU A 165 -30.54 -30.56 21.11
C GLU A 165 -29.86 -30.30 22.45
N GLU A 166 -28.60 -29.87 22.41
CA GLU A 166 -28.00 -29.17 23.54
C GLU A 166 -28.46 -27.71 23.45
N GLU A 167 -29.52 -27.41 24.19
CA GLU A 167 -29.83 -26.07 24.69
C GLU A 167 -28.61 -25.58 25.49
N SER A 168 -27.78 -24.76 24.86
CA SER A 168 -26.95 -23.81 25.59
C SER A 168 -27.61 -22.43 25.47
N GLU A 169 -28.45 -22.13 26.46
CA GLU A 169 -28.82 -20.77 26.84
C GLU A 169 -27.54 -19.98 27.15
N SER A 170 -27.07 -19.25 26.15
CA SER A 170 -26.41 -17.96 26.34
C SER A 170 -26.78 -17.13 25.12
N GLN A 171 -27.95 -16.50 25.21
CA GLN A 171 -28.33 -15.36 24.39
C GLN A 171 -27.33 -14.21 24.65
N ASP A 172 -26.14 -14.31 24.07
CA ASP A 172 -25.53 -13.12 23.52
C ASP A 172 -26.05 -13.06 22.09
N GLU A 173 -27.08 -12.24 21.90
CA GLU A 173 -27.38 -11.68 20.59
C GLU A 173 -26.06 -11.12 20.06
N ILE A 174 -25.42 -11.88 19.16
CA ILE A 174 -24.42 -11.31 18.27
C ILE A 174 -25.24 -10.35 17.41
N GLU A 175 -25.37 -9.11 17.88
CA GLU A 175 -25.56 -7.98 16.99
C GLU A 175 -24.57 -8.23 15.86
N VAL A 176 -25.11 -8.58 14.69
CA VAL A 176 -24.43 -8.33 13.44
C VAL A 176 -24.35 -6.80 13.41
N VAL A 177 -23.38 -6.26 14.15
CA VAL A 177 -22.91 -4.90 13.96
C VAL A 177 -22.59 -4.92 12.49
N GLU A 178 -23.45 -4.29 11.69
CA GLU A 178 -23.22 -4.06 10.27
C GLU A 178 -21.83 -3.46 10.22
N ALA A 179 -20.83 -4.29 9.91
CA ALA A 179 -19.45 -3.90 10.02
C ALA A 179 -19.34 -2.69 9.10
N GLU A 180 -19.07 -1.52 9.68
CA GLU A 180 -18.98 -0.28 8.92
C GLU A 180 -18.11 -0.56 7.70
N PRO A 181 -18.49 -0.08 6.51
CA PRO A 181 -17.76 -0.36 5.29
C PRO A 181 -16.30 0.01 5.50
N TYR A 182 -15.44 -1.00 5.61
CA TYR A 182 -14.05 -0.82 5.98
C TYR A 182 -13.39 0.18 5.02
N SER A 183 -12.90 1.28 5.58
CA SER A 183 -12.22 2.31 4.84
C SER A 183 -10.72 2.24 5.10
N ARG A 184 -9.97 1.96 4.04
CA ARG A 184 -8.50 1.88 4.06
C ARG A 184 -7.84 3.15 4.58
N PHE A 185 -8.48 4.30 4.35
CA PHE A 185 -8.09 5.61 4.85
C PHE A 185 -9.33 6.33 5.40
N PRO A 186 -9.54 6.34 6.72
CA PRO A 186 -10.65 7.08 7.33
C PRO A 186 -10.69 8.52 6.83
N ASN A 187 -11.90 9.02 6.56
CA ASN A 187 -12.14 10.38 6.03
C ASN A 187 -11.51 10.69 4.66
N ALA A 188 -11.07 9.70 3.89
CA ALA A 188 -10.60 9.92 2.50
C ALA A 188 -11.64 10.63 1.63
N ASP A 189 -12.94 10.34 1.83
CA ASP A 189 -14.02 10.98 1.08
C ASP A 189 -14.16 12.47 1.39
N TYR A 190 -13.80 12.90 2.61
CA TYR A 190 -13.75 14.32 2.95
C TYR A 190 -12.67 15.02 2.12
N VAL A 191 -11.47 14.45 2.11
CA VAL A 191 -10.32 14.98 1.35
C VAL A 191 -10.60 15.02 -0.16
N LYS A 192 -11.28 14.01 -0.69
CA LYS A 192 -11.67 13.96 -2.12
C LYS A 192 -12.65 15.06 -2.54
N LYS A 193 -13.35 15.72 -1.62
CA LYS A 193 -14.25 16.84 -1.95
C LYS A 193 -13.50 18.08 -2.42
N PHE A 194 -12.25 18.25 -1.98
CA PHE A 194 -11.41 19.40 -2.35
C PHE A 194 -10.88 19.27 -3.77
N LYS A 195 -10.89 18.06 -4.34
CA LYS A 195 -10.40 17.83 -5.69
C LYS A 195 -11.42 18.28 -6.74
N LYS A 196 -11.02 19.17 -7.64
CA LYS A 196 -11.90 19.71 -8.69
C LYS A 196 -12.40 18.63 -9.65
N LYS A 197 -11.54 17.66 -9.97
CA LYS A 197 -11.87 16.55 -10.87
C LYS A 197 -11.92 15.24 -10.09
N LYS A 198 -13.12 14.71 -9.91
CA LYS A 198 -13.32 13.36 -9.38
C LYS A 198 -13.02 12.35 -10.49
N VAL A 199 -12.05 11.49 -10.25
CA VAL A 199 -11.62 10.44 -11.19
C VAL A 199 -11.80 9.10 -10.48
N LYS A 200 -12.29 8.08 -11.19
CA LYS A 200 -12.34 6.72 -10.66
C LYS A 200 -10.94 6.11 -10.71
N TYR A 201 -10.66 5.15 -9.83
CA TYR A 201 -9.34 4.52 -9.74
C TYR A 201 -8.83 3.96 -11.08
N ASP A 202 -9.70 3.31 -11.85
CA ASP A 202 -9.35 2.74 -13.16
C ASP A 202 -9.07 3.79 -14.25
N ASP A 203 -9.48 5.03 -14.01
CA ASP A 203 -9.33 6.16 -14.94
C ASP A 203 -8.24 7.15 -14.47
N TYR A 204 -7.40 6.77 -13.49
CA TYR A 204 -6.36 7.65 -12.99
C TYR A 204 -5.37 8.04 -14.09
N PRO A 205 -4.91 9.32 -14.11
CA PRO A 205 -3.87 9.75 -15.03
C PRO A 205 -2.58 8.97 -14.81
N SER A 206 -1.68 9.01 -15.78
CA SER A 206 -0.35 8.43 -15.60
C SER A 206 0.37 9.08 -14.40
N PRO A 207 1.25 8.36 -13.69
CA PRO A 207 2.03 8.92 -12.59
C PRO A 207 2.80 10.19 -13.00
N GLU A 208 3.31 10.24 -14.23
CA GLU A 208 3.99 11.39 -14.81
C GLU A 208 3.06 12.60 -14.94
N GLU A 209 1.84 12.42 -15.45
CA GLU A 209 0.84 13.48 -15.52
C GLU A 209 0.46 13.99 -14.13
N CYS A 210 0.30 13.09 -13.16
CA CYS A 210 0.02 13.44 -11.77
C CYS A 210 1.14 14.31 -11.18
N ILE A 211 2.41 13.91 -11.39
CA ILE A 211 3.59 14.68 -10.96
C ILE A 211 3.57 16.06 -11.63
N MET A 212 3.39 16.10 -12.95
CA MET A 212 3.39 17.35 -13.70
C MET A 212 2.28 18.30 -13.25
N GLU A 213 1.08 17.80 -12.94
CA GLU A 213 0.00 18.61 -12.40
C GLU A 213 0.36 19.19 -11.03
N MET A 214 0.88 18.37 -10.11
CA MET A 214 1.31 18.82 -8.78
C MET A 214 2.43 19.88 -8.85
N VAL A 215 3.43 19.66 -9.70
CA VAL A 215 4.54 20.62 -9.92
C VAL A 215 4.04 21.92 -10.52
N ASN A 216 3.19 21.84 -11.57
CA ASN A 216 2.65 23.03 -12.23
C ASN A 216 1.78 23.87 -11.28
N TYR A 217 1.03 23.22 -10.39
CA TYR A 217 0.28 23.94 -9.36
C TYR A 217 1.21 24.74 -8.45
N GLN A 218 2.26 24.09 -7.92
CA GLN A 218 3.24 24.74 -7.04
C GLN A 218 3.95 25.92 -7.73
N LEU A 219 4.33 25.74 -9.00
CA LEU A 219 4.94 26.81 -9.79
C LEU A 219 4.00 28.00 -10.01
N LYS A 220 2.71 27.75 -10.28
CA LYS A 220 1.71 28.83 -10.43
C LYS A 220 1.55 29.63 -9.14
N VAL A 221 1.49 28.96 -7.99
CA VAL A 221 1.44 29.62 -6.67
C VAL A 221 2.69 30.47 -6.47
N PHE A 222 3.87 29.93 -6.74
CA PHE A 222 5.14 30.65 -6.58
C PHE A 222 5.23 31.89 -7.47
N ILE A 223 4.84 31.76 -8.75
CA ILE A 223 4.80 32.89 -9.70
C ILE A 223 3.79 33.94 -9.23
N PHE A 224 2.61 33.53 -8.77
CA PHE A 224 1.61 34.46 -8.26
C PHE A 224 2.12 35.24 -7.04
N ILE A 225 2.75 34.57 -6.07
CA ILE A 225 3.37 35.23 -4.90
C ILE A 225 4.47 36.21 -5.34
N LEU A 226 5.32 35.82 -6.29
CA LEU A 226 6.37 36.70 -6.81
C LEU A 226 5.79 37.93 -7.51
N VAL A 227 4.73 37.78 -8.30
CA VAL A 227 4.05 38.90 -8.96
C VAL A 227 3.40 39.82 -7.92
N GLN A 228 2.69 39.28 -6.93
CA GLN A 228 2.06 40.06 -5.85
C GLN A 228 3.12 40.84 -5.06
N ARG A 229 4.23 40.20 -4.68
CA ARG A 229 5.35 40.88 -3.99
C ARG A 229 5.93 41.99 -4.85
N ASN A 230 6.10 41.79 -6.15
CA ASN A 230 6.67 42.79 -7.05
C ASN A 230 5.73 43.99 -7.28
N VAL A 231 4.41 43.74 -7.32
CA VAL A 231 3.39 44.80 -7.38
C VAL A 231 3.35 45.61 -6.07
N LEU A 232 3.36 44.93 -4.92
CA LEU A 232 3.45 45.58 -3.60
C LEU A 232 4.73 46.40 -3.45
N TRP A 233 5.86 45.88 -3.91
CA TRP A 233 7.14 46.59 -3.87
C TRP A 233 7.11 47.84 -4.74
N LYS A 234 6.55 47.75 -5.96
CA LYS A 234 6.36 48.93 -6.83
C LYS A 234 5.46 49.99 -6.19
N TRP A 235 4.37 49.58 -5.54
CA TRP A 235 3.49 50.49 -4.81
C TRP A 235 4.19 51.21 -3.65
N LEU A 236 4.99 50.48 -2.88
CA LEU A 236 5.76 51.03 -1.75
C LEU A 236 6.90 51.97 -2.20
N THR A 237 7.43 51.82 -3.40
CA THR A 237 8.47 52.71 -3.95
C THR A 237 7.94 53.95 -4.66
N ILE A 238 6.64 54.02 -4.94
CA ILE A 238 5.99 55.15 -5.63
C ILE A 238 5.26 56.08 -4.63
N SER A 239 5.12 55.65 -3.37
CA SER A 239 4.59 56.46 -2.25
C SER A 239 5.73 57.13 -1.49
#